data_AF-A0A2M6VSS2-F1
#
_entry.id   AF-A0A2M6VSS2-F1
#
_cell.length_a   1.000
_cell.length_b   1.000
_cell.length_c   1.000
_cell.angle_alpha   90.00
_cell.angle_beta   90.00
_cell.angle_gamma   90.00
#
_symmetry.space_group_name_H-M   'P 1'
#
loop_
_entity.id
_entity.type
_entity.pdbx_description
1 polymer ?
#
loop_
_entity_poly.entity_id
_entity_poly.type
_entity_poly.pdbx_seq_one_letter_code
_entity_poly.pdbx_strand_id
1 'polypeptide(L)'
;MQLNVIGEQQSALKDLLKELIDTHPTKLTKDQRHDLRDVYRQILLNVVYNSVRKVHTAIPRGTQSFQKASYWSSCGLTYKFTVPALDRLVEDGLIVQMKGVYNGPGGFSRLTRVFGTDKLAQRVDALKIAEAVDFGWDEDAAQVVLTDFPYKADTLSEDHPDVSRVTRINRFLKDHHWQQRGPIRVMYKKNPVYSGRVYTRFQNMPKELRAQMLIDGKETVELDYKSNHLMMLIAMLGQPLPDDPYLAIAEISECSRDQIKVFTTASLGADSEVKAFNSLKRKRFNKELFNKIKLAATSLYEGLPLFTGVGVMLQSLEGQIALEIMEAGANKGIVVLPVHDSFITTADNESWLWDQMAKQWANNVIDGAKTKVEKKSSR
;
A
#
# COMPACT_ATOMS: atom_id res chain seq x y z
N MET A 1 -2.52 0.90 -14.75
CA MET A 1 -3.97 0.84 -14.43
C MET A 1 -4.67 1.78 -15.38
N GLN A 2 -5.93 1.52 -15.73
CA GLN A 2 -6.73 2.50 -16.46
C GLN A 2 -7.15 3.62 -15.50
N LEU A 3 -6.90 4.87 -15.86
CA LEU A 3 -7.10 6.04 -14.99
C LEU A 3 -7.87 7.12 -15.75
N ASN A 4 -8.78 7.80 -15.05
CA ASN A 4 -9.54 8.93 -15.57
C ASN A 4 -9.37 10.14 -14.66
N VAL A 5 -9.55 11.36 -15.18
CA VAL A 5 -9.51 12.61 -14.40
C VAL A 5 -10.92 13.16 -14.27
N ILE A 6 -11.35 13.51 -13.06
CA ILE A 6 -12.60 14.21 -12.79
C ILE A 6 -12.34 15.74 -12.72
N GLY A 7 -13.14 16.55 -13.43
CA GLY A 7 -13.13 18.01 -13.28
C GLY A 7 -12.16 18.81 -14.19
N GLU A 8 -12.00 20.10 -13.90
CA GLU A 8 -11.33 21.12 -14.75
C GLU A 8 -9.81 20.94 -14.92
N GLN A 9 -9.18 20.12 -14.07
CA GLN A 9 -7.75 19.80 -14.08
C GLN A 9 -7.28 19.15 -15.39
N GLN A 10 -8.22 18.77 -16.25
CA GLN A 10 -7.97 18.29 -17.58
C GLN A 10 -7.31 19.32 -18.50
N SER A 11 -7.38 20.64 -18.26
CA SER A 11 -6.89 21.63 -19.24
C SER A 11 -5.40 21.45 -19.56
N ALA A 12 -4.53 21.46 -18.54
CA ALA A 12 -3.09 21.38 -18.75
C ALA A 12 -2.65 20.03 -19.35
N LEU A 13 -3.27 18.92 -18.91
CA LEU A 13 -3.02 17.61 -19.51
C LEU A 13 -3.54 17.53 -20.94
N LYS A 14 -4.73 18.08 -21.23
CA LYS A 14 -5.31 18.13 -22.59
C LYS A 14 -4.40 18.92 -23.54
N ASP A 15 -3.86 20.04 -23.08
CA ASP A 15 -2.96 20.87 -23.86
C ASP A 15 -1.67 20.13 -24.19
N LEU A 16 -1.06 19.46 -23.20
CA LEU A 16 0.11 18.62 -23.44
C LEU A 16 -0.20 17.45 -24.40
N LEU A 17 -1.33 16.77 -24.23
CA LEU A 17 -1.75 15.69 -25.12
C LEU A 17 -2.01 16.17 -26.54
N LYS A 18 -2.51 17.40 -26.71
CA LYS A 18 -2.71 18.01 -28.02
C LYS A 18 -1.35 18.32 -28.68
N GLU A 19 -0.45 18.95 -27.93
CA GLU A 19 0.91 19.28 -28.37
C GLU A 19 1.69 18.02 -28.83
N LEU A 20 1.67 16.95 -28.04
CA LEU A 20 2.36 15.69 -28.37
C LEU A 20 1.85 15.04 -29.67
N ILE A 21 0.56 15.21 -29.98
CA ILE A 21 -0.06 14.67 -31.19
C ILE A 21 0.17 15.58 -32.40
N ASP A 22 0.13 16.90 -32.20
CA ASP A 22 0.32 17.89 -33.26
C ASP A 22 1.78 17.99 -33.68
N THR A 23 2.72 17.77 -32.77
CA THR A 23 4.18 17.77 -33.02
C THR A 23 4.73 16.37 -33.31
N HIS A 24 3.86 15.39 -33.62
CA HIS A 24 4.30 14.05 -33.97
C HIS A 24 5.13 14.09 -35.27
N PRO A 25 6.32 13.46 -35.31
CA PRO A 25 7.29 13.64 -36.42
C PRO A 25 6.77 13.11 -37.77
N THR A 26 5.80 12.20 -37.75
CA THR A 26 5.17 11.66 -38.95
C THR A 26 3.68 11.94 -38.98
N LYS A 27 3.13 12.06 -40.20
CA LYS A 27 1.69 12.25 -40.41
C LYS A 27 0.93 11.01 -39.97
N LEU A 28 0.11 11.17 -38.95
CA LEU A 28 -0.77 10.12 -38.41
C LEU A 28 -2.15 10.18 -39.06
N THR A 29 -2.78 9.02 -39.27
CA THR A 29 -4.20 8.96 -39.63
C THR A 29 -5.08 9.43 -38.45
N LYS A 30 -6.36 9.70 -38.70
CA LYS A 30 -7.30 10.09 -37.63
C LYS A 30 -7.34 9.08 -36.48
N ASP A 31 -7.40 7.79 -36.81
CA ASP A 31 -7.46 6.71 -35.82
C ASP A 31 -6.13 6.58 -35.05
N GLN A 32 -5.00 6.70 -35.74
CA GLN A 32 -3.68 6.68 -35.08
C GLN A 32 -3.50 7.85 -34.12
N ARG A 33 -4.03 9.04 -34.45
CA ARG A 33 -4.03 10.20 -33.55
C ARG A 33 -4.85 9.93 -32.30
N HIS A 34 -6.01 9.29 -32.44
CA HIS A 34 -6.86 8.90 -31.32
C HIS A 34 -6.16 7.88 -30.42
N ASP A 35 -5.71 6.76 -30.98
CA ASP A 35 -5.07 5.68 -30.22
C ASP A 35 -3.79 6.14 -29.51
N LEU A 36 -2.95 6.91 -30.20
CA LEU A 36 -1.72 7.43 -29.60
C LEU A 36 -2.01 8.43 -28.48
N ARG A 37 -3.05 9.26 -28.63
CA ARG A 37 -3.48 10.19 -27.57
C ARG A 37 -3.94 9.42 -26.34
N ASP A 38 -4.69 8.34 -26.52
CA ASP A 38 -5.12 7.48 -25.42
C ASP A 38 -3.94 6.80 -24.72
N VAL A 39 -2.95 6.33 -25.48
CA VAL A 39 -1.72 5.78 -24.91
C VAL A 39 -0.94 6.84 -24.13
N TYR A 40 -0.75 8.04 -24.67
CA TYR A 40 -0.09 9.12 -23.93
C TYR A 40 -0.85 9.48 -22.66
N ARG A 41 -2.18 9.63 -22.74
CA ARG A 41 -3.04 9.88 -21.59
C ARG A 41 -2.82 8.81 -20.53
N GLN A 42 -2.83 7.54 -20.93
CA GLN A 42 -2.72 6.43 -20.00
C GLN A 42 -1.34 6.35 -19.33
N ILE A 43 -0.27 6.59 -20.09
CA ILE A 43 1.11 6.68 -19.57
C ILE A 43 1.22 7.85 -18.60
N LEU A 44 0.88 9.07 -19.05
CA LEU A 44 1.06 10.29 -18.28
C LEU A 44 0.25 10.28 -16.99
N LEU A 45 -1.01 9.82 -17.01
CA LEU A 45 -1.80 9.70 -15.78
C LEU A 45 -1.16 8.76 -14.77
N ASN A 46 -0.67 7.59 -15.20
CA ASN A 46 -0.02 6.68 -14.25
C ASN A 46 1.33 7.24 -13.77
N VAL A 47 2.10 7.89 -14.65
CA VAL A 47 3.40 8.47 -14.31
C VAL A 47 3.25 9.61 -13.32
N VAL A 48 2.38 10.58 -13.61
CA VAL A 48 2.06 11.69 -12.70
C VAL A 48 1.58 11.16 -11.36
N TYR A 49 0.57 10.27 -11.39
CA TYR A 49 -0.01 9.68 -10.19
C TYR A 49 1.02 8.92 -9.33
N ASN A 50 1.91 8.13 -9.92
CA ASN A 50 2.94 7.40 -9.17
C ASN A 50 4.07 8.33 -8.70
N SER A 51 4.47 9.33 -9.49
CA SER A 51 5.57 10.22 -9.16
C SER A 51 5.27 11.18 -8.01
N VAL A 52 4.04 11.70 -7.92
CA VAL A 52 3.58 12.46 -6.74
C VAL A 52 3.75 11.65 -5.45
N ARG A 53 3.63 10.32 -5.55
CA ARG A 53 3.80 9.38 -4.43
C ARG A 53 5.22 8.86 -4.28
N LYS A 54 6.19 9.40 -5.03
CA LYS A 54 7.59 8.98 -5.06
C LYS A 54 7.77 7.51 -5.44
N VAL A 55 6.84 6.96 -6.24
CA VAL A 55 6.86 5.59 -6.76
C VAL A 55 7.09 5.62 -8.27
N HIS A 56 7.79 4.61 -8.79
CA HIS A 56 7.99 4.45 -10.23
C HIS A 56 6.81 3.72 -10.87
N THR A 57 6.39 4.17 -12.04
CA THR A 57 5.46 3.43 -12.89
C THR A 57 6.18 2.29 -13.58
N ALA A 58 5.68 1.07 -13.41
CA ALA A 58 6.20 -0.10 -14.12
C ALA A 58 5.49 -0.25 -15.48
N ILE A 59 6.23 -0.20 -16.59
CA ILE A 59 5.66 -0.37 -17.95
C ILE A 59 6.53 -1.36 -18.75
N PRO A 60 5.95 -2.38 -19.40
CA PRO A 60 6.71 -3.29 -20.26
C PRO A 60 7.19 -2.58 -21.53
N ARG A 61 8.27 -3.11 -22.10
CA ARG A 61 8.79 -2.67 -23.41
C ARG A 61 8.98 -3.82 -24.40
N GLY A 62 8.55 -5.03 -24.04
CA GLY A 62 8.60 -6.22 -24.90
C GLY A 62 7.25 -6.45 -25.58
N THR A 63 7.26 -6.87 -26.85
CA THR A 63 6.06 -7.14 -27.65
C THR A 63 5.10 -8.14 -26.99
N GLN A 64 5.65 -9.18 -26.36
CA GLN A 64 4.88 -10.23 -25.68
C GLN A 64 3.92 -9.70 -24.60
N SER A 65 4.28 -8.59 -23.95
CA SER A 65 3.43 -8.00 -22.91
C SER A 65 2.15 -7.35 -23.45
N PHE A 66 2.07 -7.09 -24.75
CA PHE A 66 0.95 -6.37 -25.38
C PHE A 66 0.09 -7.28 -26.26
N GLN A 67 0.13 -8.59 -26.03
CA GLN A 67 -0.77 -9.53 -26.71
C GLN A 67 -2.24 -9.24 -26.37
N LYS A 68 -3.15 -9.62 -27.27
CA LYS A 68 -4.59 -9.46 -27.06
C LYS A 68 -5.02 -10.17 -25.75
N ALA A 69 -5.91 -9.54 -24.99
CA ALA A 69 -6.36 -9.98 -23.66
C ALA A 69 -5.28 -9.97 -22.56
N SER A 70 -4.08 -9.43 -22.82
CA SER A 70 -3.14 -9.10 -21.75
C SER A 70 -3.66 -7.94 -20.90
N TYR A 71 -3.23 -7.88 -19.64
CA TYR A 71 -3.49 -6.74 -18.74
C TYR A 71 -3.12 -5.38 -19.36
N TRP A 72 -2.04 -5.32 -20.15
CA TRP A 72 -1.61 -4.06 -20.77
C TRP A 72 -2.54 -3.69 -21.93
N SER A 73 -3.00 -4.67 -22.72
CA SER A 73 -3.99 -4.44 -23.76
C SER A 73 -5.35 -4.02 -23.20
N SER A 74 -5.78 -4.55 -22.05
CA SER A 74 -7.03 -4.11 -21.38
C SER A 74 -6.92 -2.71 -20.81
N CYS A 75 -5.70 -2.23 -20.49
CA CYS A 75 -5.45 -0.83 -20.16
C CYS A 75 -5.39 0.09 -21.40
N GLY A 76 -5.71 -0.39 -22.60
CA GLY A 76 -5.62 0.39 -23.84
C GLY A 76 -4.21 0.62 -24.36
N LEU A 77 -3.21 -0.10 -23.84
CA LEU A 77 -1.82 0.03 -24.29
C LEU A 77 -1.48 -0.99 -25.38
N THR A 78 -0.78 -0.52 -26.41
CA THR A 78 -0.27 -1.38 -27.50
C THR A 78 1.23 -1.19 -27.68
N TYR A 79 1.94 -2.22 -28.14
CA TYR A 79 3.39 -2.11 -28.36
C TYR A 79 3.73 -0.98 -29.33
N LYS A 80 2.98 -0.91 -30.45
CA LYS A 80 3.19 0.04 -31.56
C LYS A 80 3.19 1.49 -31.12
N PHE A 81 2.35 1.85 -30.14
CA PHE A 81 2.24 3.23 -29.67
C PHE A 81 2.94 3.45 -28.32
N THR A 82 2.94 2.48 -27.42
CA THR A 82 3.48 2.64 -26.06
C THR A 82 4.99 2.84 -26.07
N VAL A 83 5.73 2.04 -26.83
CA VAL A 83 7.19 2.11 -26.82
C VAL A 83 7.70 3.43 -27.44
N PRO A 84 7.23 3.86 -28.62
CA PRO A 84 7.59 5.18 -29.17
C PRO A 84 7.15 6.35 -28.30
N ALA A 85 5.96 6.28 -27.70
CA ALA A 85 5.48 7.31 -26.78
C ALA A 85 6.42 7.48 -25.57
N LEU A 86 6.87 6.36 -24.96
CA LEU A 86 7.84 6.42 -23.88
C LEU A 86 9.17 7.04 -24.32
N ASP A 87 9.66 6.69 -25.50
CA ASP A 87 10.93 7.21 -26.01
C ASP A 87 10.85 8.72 -26.27
N ARG A 88 9.75 9.19 -26.86
CA ARG A 88 9.50 10.62 -27.08
C ARG A 88 9.39 11.39 -25.76
N LEU A 89 8.67 10.87 -24.76
CA LEU A 89 8.55 11.52 -23.46
C LEU A 89 9.90 11.64 -22.73
N VAL A 90 10.81 10.67 -22.93
CA VAL A 90 12.18 10.74 -22.41
C VAL A 90 12.99 11.81 -23.14
N GLU A 91 12.91 11.84 -24.48
CA GLU A 91 13.57 12.85 -25.32
C GLU A 91 13.12 14.27 -24.95
N ASP A 92 11.82 14.47 -24.72
CA ASP A 92 11.24 15.74 -24.29
C ASP A 92 11.59 16.09 -22.82
N GLY A 93 12.28 15.21 -22.09
CA GLY A 93 12.65 15.40 -20.69
C GLY A 93 11.47 15.41 -19.72
N LEU A 94 10.31 14.89 -20.14
CA LEU A 94 9.10 14.81 -19.31
C LEU A 94 9.12 13.61 -18.36
N ILE A 95 9.82 12.54 -18.75
CA ILE A 95 10.01 11.36 -17.91
C ILE A 95 11.48 10.91 -17.92
N VAL A 96 11.87 10.22 -16.86
CA VAL A 96 13.09 9.40 -16.81
C VAL A 96 12.70 7.93 -16.80
N GLN A 97 13.53 7.07 -17.38
CA GLN A 97 13.30 5.63 -17.37
C GLN A 97 14.56 4.83 -17.02
N MET A 98 14.37 3.77 -16.23
CA MET A 98 15.34 2.71 -16.03
C MET A 98 14.83 1.47 -16.74
N LYS A 99 15.52 1.06 -17.82
CA LYS A 99 15.10 -0.08 -18.64
C LYS A 99 15.08 -1.37 -17.83
N GLY A 100 14.00 -2.12 -18.02
CA GLY A 100 13.82 -3.44 -17.41
C GLY A 100 14.85 -4.46 -17.90
N VAL A 101 14.98 -5.56 -17.16
CA VAL A 101 15.88 -6.68 -17.49
C VAL A 101 15.11 -8.00 -17.44
N TYR A 102 15.46 -8.93 -18.34
CA TYR A 102 14.95 -10.29 -18.36
C TYR A 102 16.11 -11.26 -18.48
N ASN A 103 16.26 -12.15 -17.49
CA ASN A 103 17.39 -13.08 -17.40
C ASN A 103 16.98 -14.53 -17.68
N GLY A 104 16.13 -14.76 -18.68
CA GLY A 104 15.81 -16.10 -19.18
C GLY A 104 14.82 -16.92 -18.32
N PRO A 105 14.46 -18.13 -18.79
CA PRO A 105 13.53 -19.02 -18.09
C PRO A 105 14.07 -19.44 -16.71
N GLY A 106 13.26 -19.31 -15.66
CA GLY A 106 13.68 -19.56 -14.28
C GLY A 106 14.53 -18.44 -13.65
N GLY A 107 14.91 -17.42 -14.42
CA GLY A 107 15.56 -16.20 -13.94
C GLY A 107 14.57 -15.15 -13.45
N PHE A 108 15.07 -13.95 -13.15
CA PHE A 108 14.23 -12.83 -12.76
C PHE A 108 13.92 -11.92 -13.95
N SER A 109 12.72 -11.32 -13.92
CA SER A 109 12.28 -10.29 -14.85
C SER A 109 11.91 -9.03 -14.08
N ARG A 110 12.32 -7.87 -14.60
CA ARG A 110 11.91 -6.56 -14.08
C ARG A 110 11.40 -5.71 -15.23
N LEU A 111 10.20 -5.17 -15.08
CA LEU A 111 9.65 -4.19 -16.02
C LEU A 111 10.44 -2.87 -15.95
N THR A 112 10.42 -2.11 -17.05
CA THR A 112 10.98 -0.75 -17.09
C THR A 112 10.30 0.11 -16.02
N ARG A 113 11.11 0.90 -15.31
CA ARG A 113 10.65 1.82 -14.26
C ARG A 113 10.68 3.23 -14.83
N VAL A 114 9.55 3.91 -14.80
CA VAL A 114 9.34 5.25 -15.36
C VAL A 114 8.96 6.21 -14.24
N PHE A 115 9.52 7.41 -14.26
CA PHE A 115 9.24 8.46 -13.29
C PHE A 115 9.08 9.80 -14.01
N GLY A 116 8.09 10.60 -13.62
CA GLY A 116 7.86 11.95 -14.13
C GLY A 116 8.86 12.94 -13.56
N THR A 117 9.38 13.82 -14.40
CA THR A 117 10.32 14.87 -13.98
C THR A 117 9.59 16.07 -13.38
N ASP A 118 10.32 16.96 -12.71
CA ASP A 118 9.77 18.25 -12.25
C ASP A 118 9.21 19.08 -13.42
N LYS A 119 9.82 18.96 -14.62
CA LYS A 119 9.33 19.56 -15.85
C LYS A 119 7.91 19.08 -16.18
N LEU A 120 7.66 17.77 -16.13
CA LEU A 120 6.31 17.23 -16.31
C LEU A 120 5.39 17.70 -15.19
N ALA A 121 5.83 17.62 -13.93
CA ALA A 121 5.01 17.96 -12.77
C ALA A 121 4.47 19.40 -12.84
N GLN A 122 5.33 20.36 -13.20
CA GLN A 122 4.94 21.76 -13.41
C GLN A 122 4.06 21.93 -14.64
N ARG A 123 4.36 21.22 -15.74
CA ARG A 123 3.62 21.36 -17.01
C ARG A 123 2.15 20.98 -16.89
N VAL A 124 1.80 20.01 -16.06
CA VAL A 124 0.43 19.47 -15.97
C VAL A 124 -0.26 19.72 -14.63
N ASP A 125 0.34 20.47 -13.72
CA ASP A 125 -0.14 20.60 -12.33
C ASP A 125 -0.38 19.21 -11.70
N ALA A 126 0.72 18.46 -11.58
CA ALA A 126 0.68 17.04 -11.20
C ALA A 126 -0.03 16.74 -9.89
N LEU A 127 0.04 17.65 -8.91
CA LEU A 127 -0.66 17.49 -7.63
C LEU A 127 -2.16 17.51 -7.82
N LYS A 128 -2.68 18.52 -8.54
CA LYS A 128 -4.11 18.59 -8.84
C LYS A 128 -4.56 17.34 -9.57
N ILE A 129 -3.87 16.97 -10.66
CA ILE A 129 -4.23 15.75 -11.41
C ILE A 129 -4.28 14.53 -10.48
N ALA A 130 -3.26 14.33 -9.64
CA ALA A 130 -3.20 13.19 -8.72
C ALA A 130 -4.36 13.18 -7.72
N GLU A 131 -4.87 14.34 -7.32
CA GLU A 131 -6.02 14.49 -6.42
C GLU A 131 -7.36 14.15 -7.09
N ALA A 132 -7.57 14.49 -8.38
CA ALA A 132 -8.82 14.16 -9.07
C ALA A 132 -8.74 12.95 -9.99
N VAL A 133 -7.67 12.15 -9.93
CA VAL A 133 -7.67 10.84 -10.58
C VAL A 133 -8.75 9.99 -9.94
N ASP A 134 -9.72 9.56 -10.75
CA ASP A 134 -10.72 8.59 -10.37
C ASP A 134 -10.29 7.19 -10.77
N PHE A 135 -10.42 6.31 -9.78
CA PHE A 135 -10.11 4.90 -9.85
C PHE A 135 -11.36 4.06 -10.13
N GLY A 136 -12.54 4.65 -9.99
CA GLY A 136 -13.82 3.96 -9.99
C GLY A 136 -13.97 3.00 -8.80
N TRP A 137 -15.15 2.38 -8.70
CA TRP A 137 -15.31 1.18 -7.91
C TRP A 137 -15.11 -0.03 -8.83
N ASP A 138 -14.12 -0.86 -8.51
CA ASP A 138 -13.80 -2.04 -9.29
C ASP A 138 -14.70 -3.21 -8.85
N GLU A 139 -15.86 -3.33 -9.49
CA GLU A 139 -16.86 -4.38 -9.16
C GLU A 139 -16.31 -5.79 -9.33
N ASP A 140 -15.36 -5.97 -10.26
CA ASP A 140 -14.76 -7.25 -10.59
C ASP A 140 -13.53 -7.58 -9.72
N ALA A 141 -13.15 -6.70 -8.79
CA ALA A 141 -12.01 -6.92 -7.95
C ALA A 141 -12.23 -8.13 -7.02
N ALA A 142 -11.36 -9.14 -7.15
CA ALA A 142 -11.34 -10.26 -6.22
C ALA A 142 -11.13 -9.77 -4.77
N GLN A 143 -12.15 -9.94 -3.93
CA GLN A 143 -12.19 -9.46 -2.56
C GLN A 143 -11.39 -10.34 -1.59
N VAL A 144 -11.45 -11.66 -1.79
CA VAL A 144 -10.59 -12.63 -1.13
C VAL A 144 -9.58 -13.14 -2.16
N VAL A 145 -8.30 -13.06 -1.84
CA VAL A 145 -7.22 -13.52 -2.73
C VAL A 145 -6.43 -14.61 -2.02
N LEU A 146 -6.40 -15.79 -2.64
CA LEU A 146 -5.62 -16.93 -2.16
C LEU A 146 -4.44 -17.17 -3.11
N THR A 147 -3.22 -17.09 -2.60
CA THR A 147 -2.00 -17.38 -3.36
C THR A 147 -1.30 -18.60 -2.80
N ASP A 148 -0.90 -19.54 -3.67
CA ASP A 148 -0.25 -20.81 -3.28
C ASP A 148 -1.13 -21.71 -2.40
N PHE A 149 -2.45 -21.68 -2.58
CA PHE A 149 -3.40 -22.59 -1.92
C PHE A 149 -3.76 -23.78 -2.83
N PRO A 150 -4.16 -24.93 -2.26
CA PRO A 150 -4.62 -26.08 -3.03
C PRO A 150 -6.01 -25.87 -3.66
N TYR A 151 -6.70 -24.79 -3.32
CA TYR A 151 -8.00 -24.37 -3.87
C TYR A 151 -7.98 -22.87 -4.18
N LYS A 152 -8.99 -22.42 -4.94
CA LYS A 152 -9.13 -21.02 -5.38
C LYS A 152 -10.14 -20.28 -4.51
N ALA A 153 -10.08 -18.95 -4.52
CA ALA A 153 -11.01 -18.13 -3.73
C ALA A 153 -12.47 -18.24 -4.21
N ASP A 154 -12.68 -18.49 -5.52
CA ASP A 154 -14.00 -18.64 -6.14
C ASP A 154 -14.71 -19.95 -5.75
N THR A 155 -14.02 -20.89 -5.09
CA THR A 155 -14.63 -22.11 -4.54
C THR A 155 -15.13 -21.94 -3.10
N LEU A 156 -14.89 -20.79 -2.47
CA LEU A 156 -15.41 -20.50 -1.13
C LEU A 156 -16.90 -20.16 -1.22
N SER A 157 -17.69 -20.63 -0.24
CA SER A 157 -19.12 -20.28 -0.17
C SER A 157 -19.31 -18.80 0.17
N GLU A 158 -20.48 -18.26 -0.19
CA GLU A 158 -20.86 -16.88 0.18
C GLU A 158 -20.89 -16.68 1.70
N ASP A 159 -21.24 -17.73 2.45
CA ASP A 159 -21.27 -17.73 3.92
C ASP A 159 -19.88 -17.91 4.56
N HIS A 160 -18.81 -18.10 3.78
CA HIS A 160 -17.46 -18.15 4.32
C HIS A 160 -17.19 -16.86 5.11
N PRO A 161 -16.67 -16.92 6.35
CA PRO A 161 -16.55 -15.74 7.22
C PRO A 161 -15.86 -14.55 6.56
N ASP A 162 -14.72 -14.76 5.91
CA ASP A 162 -14.00 -13.69 5.20
C ASP A 162 -14.74 -13.18 3.96
N VAL A 163 -15.40 -14.07 3.19
CA VAL A 163 -16.13 -13.68 1.98
C VAL A 163 -17.32 -12.81 2.38
N SER A 164 -18.13 -13.29 3.32
CA SER A 164 -19.31 -12.59 3.78
C SER A 164 -18.95 -11.25 4.45
N ARG A 165 -17.90 -11.22 5.29
CA ARG A 165 -17.45 -10.02 5.99
C ARG A 165 -16.93 -8.96 5.03
N VAL A 166 -16.00 -9.32 4.15
CA VAL A 166 -15.43 -8.36 3.18
C VAL A 166 -16.52 -7.88 2.21
N THR A 167 -17.46 -8.74 1.84
CA THR A 167 -18.63 -8.35 1.02
C THR A 167 -19.49 -7.31 1.72
N ARG A 168 -19.82 -7.50 3.01
CA ARG A 168 -20.61 -6.51 3.79
C ARG A 168 -19.90 -5.16 3.88
N ILE A 169 -18.60 -5.18 4.21
CA ILE A 169 -17.76 -3.98 4.28
C ILE A 169 -17.76 -3.25 2.94
N ASN A 170 -17.48 -3.96 1.84
CA ASN A 170 -17.42 -3.38 0.50
C ASN A 170 -18.77 -2.83 0.04
N ARG A 171 -19.88 -3.52 0.34
CA ARG A 171 -21.23 -3.05 0.02
C ARG A 171 -21.52 -1.71 0.70
N PHE A 172 -21.14 -1.56 1.97
CA PHE A 172 -21.28 -0.31 2.69
C PHE A 172 -20.37 0.77 2.10
N LEU A 173 -19.08 0.50 1.94
CA LEU A 173 -18.09 1.47 1.49
C LEU A 173 -18.30 1.98 0.04
N LYS A 174 -18.98 1.20 -0.80
CA LYS A 174 -19.24 1.54 -2.21
C LYS A 174 -19.98 2.87 -2.39
N ASP A 175 -20.87 3.19 -1.47
CA ASP A 175 -21.72 4.38 -1.51
C ASP A 175 -21.03 5.63 -0.95
N HIS A 176 -19.81 5.47 -0.41
CA HIS A 176 -19.01 6.56 0.15
C HIS A 176 -17.90 7.00 -0.82
N HIS A 177 -17.42 8.22 -0.63
CA HIS A 177 -16.41 8.85 -1.46
C HIS A 177 -15.19 9.29 -0.64
N TRP A 178 -14.01 8.92 -1.12
CA TRP A 178 -12.72 9.39 -0.63
C TRP A 178 -11.67 9.30 -1.76
N GLN A 179 -10.53 9.94 -1.56
CA GLN A 179 -9.44 9.94 -2.54
C GLN A 179 -8.88 8.52 -2.73
N GLN A 180 -8.72 8.10 -3.98
CA GLN A 180 -8.24 6.75 -4.35
C GLN A 180 -9.13 5.61 -3.82
N ARG A 181 -10.45 5.83 -3.80
CA ARG A 181 -11.41 4.80 -3.41
C ARG A 181 -11.29 3.53 -4.24
N GLY A 182 -11.72 2.44 -3.62
CA GLY A 182 -11.74 1.12 -4.23
C GLY A 182 -12.09 0.04 -3.21
N PRO A 183 -12.40 -1.17 -3.69
CA PRO A 183 -12.79 -2.26 -2.83
C PRO A 183 -11.63 -2.69 -1.92
N ILE A 184 -12.02 -3.06 -0.71
CA ILE A 184 -11.21 -3.69 0.32
C ILE A 184 -10.97 -5.14 -0.08
N ARG A 185 -9.72 -5.58 0.07
CA ARG A 185 -9.31 -6.95 -0.27
C ARG A 185 -8.56 -7.56 0.89
N VAL A 186 -8.79 -8.83 1.17
CA VAL A 186 -7.96 -9.62 2.08
C VAL A 186 -7.16 -10.62 1.27
N MET A 187 -5.86 -10.73 1.55
CA MET A 187 -4.96 -11.60 0.80
C MET A 187 -4.24 -12.58 1.72
N TYR A 188 -4.40 -13.86 1.45
CA TYR A 188 -3.71 -14.94 2.15
C TYR A 188 -2.69 -15.61 1.25
N LYS A 189 -1.64 -16.14 1.87
CA LYS A 189 -0.58 -16.85 1.15
C LYS A 189 -0.22 -18.15 1.85
N LYS A 190 -0.18 -19.26 1.09
CA LYS A 190 0.13 -20.64 1.54
C LYS A 190 -0.88 -21.26 2.50
N ASN A 191 -1.33 -20.55 3.54
CA ASN A 191 -2.34 -21.03 4.48
C ASN A 191 -3.11 -19.86 5.13
N PRO A 192 -4.22 -20.13 5.84
CA PRO A 192 -5.08 -19.08 6.42
C PRO A 192 -4.45 -18.27 7.56
N VAL A 193 -3.35 -18.75 8.15
CA VAL A 193 -2.69 -18.11 9.30
C VAL A 193 -1.52 -17.24 8.84
N TYR A 194 -1.02 -17.43 7.62
CA TYR A 194 0.05 -16.64 7.04
C TYR A 194 -0.46 -15.55 6.11
N SER A 195 0.07 -14.34 6.29
CA SER A 195 -0.38 -13.13 5.61
C SER A 195 -1.74 -12.67 6.12
N GLY A 196 -2.77 -12.45 5.31
CA GLY A 196 -4.10 -12.05 5.79
C GLY A 196 -4.30 -10.54 5.97
N ARG A 197 -3.35 -9.72 5.52
CA ARG A 197 -3.50 -8.26 5.57
C ARG A 197 -4.66 -7.79 4.70
N VAL A 198 -5.29 -6.71 5.16
CA VAL A 198 -6.22 -5.91 4.37
C VAL A 198 -5.43 -5.02 3.43
N TYR A 199 -5.82 -5.02 2.15
CA TYR A 199 -5.22 -4.24 1.08
C TYR A 199 -6.23 -3.28 0.46
N THR A 200 -5.81 -2.04 0.30
CA THR A 200 -6.57 -0.99 -0.38
C THR A 200 -5.63 -0.16 -1.28
N ARG A 201 -6.19 0.62 -2.21
CA ARG A 201 -5.38 1.47 -3.11
C ARG A 201 -4.71 2.62 -2.36
N PHE A 202 -5.43 3.24 -1.42
CA PHE A 202 -4.98 4.43 -0.67
C PHE A 202 -3.94 4.13 0.43
N GLN A 203 -3.71 2.87 0.79
CA GLN A 203 -2.69 2.48 1.78
C GLN A 203 -1.27 2.99 1.45
N ASN A 204 -0.96 3.13 0.16
CA ASN A 204 0.34 3.62 -0.30
C ASN A 204 0.39 5.15 -0.50
N MET A 205 -0.64 5.87 -0.05
CA MET A 205 -0.66 7.32 -0.14
C MET A 205 0.37 7.92 0.84
N PRO A 206 1.20 8.89 0.39
CA PRO A 206 2.08 9.67 1.26
C PRO A 206 1.31 10.23 2.45
N LYS A 207 1.97 10.29 3.61
CA LYS A 207 1.36 10.71 4.87
C LYS A 207 0.74 12.11 4.74
N GLU A 208 1.42 13.01 4.04
CA GLU A 208 1.02 14.41 3.86
C GLU A 208 -0.24 14.56 3.01
N LEU A 209 -0.40 13.71 1.99
CA LEU A 209 -1.61 13.68 1.16
C LEU A 209 -2.76 12.99 1.88
N ARG A 210 -2.46 11.91 2.60
CA ARG A 210 -3.45 11.18 3.40
C ARG A 210 -4.01 12.03 4.54
N ALA A 211 -3.21 12.91 5.12
CA ALA A 211 -3.66 13.88 6.13
C ALA A 211 -4.66 14.92 5.59
N GLN A 212 -4.79 15.07 4.27
CA GLN A 212 -5.73 15.96 3.60
C GLN A 212 -6.93 15.18 3.01
N MET A 213 -7.00 13.87 3.25
CA MET A 213 -8.07 13.02 2.74
C MET A 213 -9.41 13.44 3.36
N LEU A 214 -10.45 13.42 2.54
CA LEU A 214 -11.83 13.67 2.97
C LEU A 214 -12.65 12.40 2.76
N ILE A 215 -13.58 12.16 3.67
CA ILE A 215 -14.61 11.13 3.50
C ILE A 215 -15.94 11.87 3.36
N ASP A 216 -16.57 11.76 2.20
CA ASP A 216 -17.81 12.46 1.83
C ASP A 216 -17.74 13.98 2.08
N GLY A 217 -16.59 14.57 1.79
CA GLY A 217 -16.33 15.99 1.99
C GLY A 217 -16.04 16.40 3.44
N LYS A 218 -16.05 15.47 4.40
CA LYS A 218 -15.71 15.73 5.80
C LYS A 218 -14.23 15.51 6.09
N GLU A 219 -13.69 16.33 6.99
CA GLU A 219 -12.34 16.15 7.53
C GLU A 219 -12.18 14.80 8.22
N THR A 220 -10.97 14.26 8.16
CA THR A 220 -10.65 12.93 8.67
C THR A 220 -9.63 12.98 9.80
N VAL A 221 -9.62 11.90 10.58
CA VAL A 221 -8.60 11.62 11.59
C VAL A 221 -8.00 10.25 11.34
N GLU A 222 -6.70 10.12 11.52
CA GLU A 222 -5.99 8.84 11.50
C GLU A 222 -5.50 8.46 12.89
N LEU A 223 -5.93 7.30 13.37
CA LEU A 223 -5.51 6.69 14.62
C LEU A 223 -4.63 5.48 14.34
N ASP A 224 -3.56 5.30 15.11
CA ASP A 224 -2.50 4.29 14.90
C ASP A 224 -2.25 3.51 16.18
N TYR A 225 -2.00 2.20 16.07
CA TYR A 225 -1.52 1.41 17.19
C TYR A 225 -0.04 1.68 17.47
N LYS A 226 0.27 2.16 18.67
CA LYS A 226 1.65 2.44 19.06
C LYS A 226 2.45 1.14 19.21
N SER A 227 3.48 0.97 18.37
CA SER A 227 4.43 -0.16 18.46
C SER A 227 3.75 -1.54 18.36
N ASN A 228 2.71 -1.65 17.53
CA ASN A 228 1.72 -2.72 17.57
C ASN A 228 2.27 -4.16 17.68
N HIS A 229 3.12 -4.59 16.74
CA HIS A 229 3.67 -5.96 16.74
C HIS A 229 4.43 -6.32 18.00
N LEU A 230 5.23 -5.39 18.53
CA LEU A 230 6.00 -5.65 19.74
C LEU A 230 5.09 -5.67 20.97
N MET A 231 4.09 -4.78 21.04
CA MET A 231 3.07 -4.83 22.09
C MET A 231 2.28 -6.14 22.08
N MET A 232 1.88 -6.63 20.90
CA MET A 232 1.18 -7.91 20.76
C MET A 232 2.00 -9.06 21.33
N LEU A 233 3.29 -9.13 20.99
CA LEU A 233 4.18 -10.18 21.49
C LEU A 233 4.39 -10.10 23.00
N ILE A 234 4.63 -8.90 23.54
CA ILE A 234 4.81 -8.71 24.99
C ILE A 234 3.55 -9.14 25.74
N ALA A 235 2.37 -8.74 25.26
CA ALA A 235 1.11 -9.21 25.83
C ALA A 235 1.01 -10.73 25.76
N MET A 236 1.22 -11.35 24.59
CA MET A 236 1.14 -12.81 24.40
C MET A 236 2.10 -13.61 25.29
N LEU A 237 3.18 -13.01 25.75
CA LEU A 237 4.13 -13.58 26.71
C LEU A 237 3.69 -13.42 28.19
N GLY A 238 2.53 -12.80 28.43
CA GLY A 238 2.05 -12.47 29.78
C GLY A 238 2.86 -11.38 30.47
N GLN A 239 3.65 -10.61 29.73
CA GLN A 239 4.55 -9.60 30.27
C GLN A 239 3.84 -8.25 30.43
N PRO A 240 4.24 -7.42 31.41
CA PRO A 240 3.69 -6.07 31.55
C PRO A 240 3.93 -5.21 30.31
N LEU A 241 2.87 -4.59 29.79
CA LEU A 241 2.97 -3.69 28.64
C LEU A 241 3.60 -2.35 29.05
N PRO A 242 4.73 -1.95 28.44
CA PRO A 242 5.35 -0.65 28.70
C PRO A 242 4.60 0.48 27.99
N ASP A 243 4.97 1.72 28.30
CA ASP A 243 4.49 2.90 27.57
C ASP A 243 5.01 2.99 26.13
N ASP A 244 6.23 2.53 25.92
CA ASP A 244 6.86 2.36 24.61
C ASP A 244 7.94 1.26 24.70
N PRO A 245 7.72 0.09 24.07
CA PRO A 245 8.64 -1.02 24.19
C PRO A 245 9.97 -0.76 23.48
N TYR A 246 10.00 0.15 22.51
CA TYR A 246 11.26 0.53 21.86
C TYR A 246 12.11 1.40 22.76
N LEU A 247 11.50 2.30 23.54
CA LEU A 247 12.24 3.11 24.53
C LEU A 247 12.74 2.25 25.69
N ALA A 248 11.93 1.31 26.19
CA ALA A 248 12.35 0.41 27.25
C ALA A 248 13.59 -0.43 26.88
N ILE A 249 13.66 -0.93 25.64
CA ILE A 249 14.85 -1.64 25.13
C ILE A 249 16.01 -0.65 24.89
N ALA A 250 15.72 0.56 24.41
CA ALA A 250 16.73 1.59 24.14
C ALA A 250 17.49 1.99 25.41
N GLU A 251 16.81 2.10 26.55
CA GLU A 251 17.40 2.41 27.85
C GLU A 251 18.42 1.35 28.28
N ILE A 252 18.11 0.07 28.12
CA ILE A 252 18.99 -1.05 28.51
C ILE A 252 20.16 -1.19 27.53
N SER A 253 19.90 -0.98 26.24
CA SER A 253 20.92 -1.14 25.19
C SER A 253 21.74 0.13 24.95
N GLU A 254 21.41 1.26 25.58
CA GLU A 254 21.97 2.59 25.30
C GLU A 254 22.01 2.90 23.79
N CYS A 255 20.97 2.48 23.07
CA CYS A 255 20.81 2.70 21.63
C CYS A 255 19.65 3.65 21.39
N SER A 256 19.54 4.21 20.19
CA SER A 256 18.37 5.04 19.85
C SER A 256 17.11 4.20 19.64
N ARG A 257 15.95 4.77 19.98
CA ARG A 257 14.63 4.19 19.70
C ARG A 257 14.46 3.75 18.24
N ASP A 258 14.99 4.53 17.30
CA ASP A 258 14.92 4.22 15.86
C ASP A 258 15.74 2.98 15.52
N GLN A 259 16.95 2.83 16.07
CA GLN A 259 17.72 1.60 15.92
C GLN A 259 16.97 0.39 16.47
N ILE A 260 16.32 0.51 17.63
CA ILE A 260 15.50 -0.59 18.18
C ILE A 260 14.36 -0.92 17.22
N LYS A 261 13.61 0.07 16.74
CA LYS A 261 12.50 -0.14 15.81
C LYS A 261 12.95 -0.84 14.52
N VAL A 262 14.06 -0.40 13.93
CA VAL A 262 14.64 -0.99 12.72
C VAL A 262 15.10 -2.43 12.98
N PHE A 263 15.76 -2.68 14.12
CA PHE A 263 16.14 -4.02 14.55
C PHE A 263 14.91 -4.92 14.71
N THR A 264 13.92 -4.51 15.52
CA THR A 264 12.71 -5.30 15.79
C THR A 264 11.98 -5.65 14.50
N THR A 265 11.80 -4.69 13.59
CA THR A 265 11.14 -4.93 12.29
C THR A 265 11.86 -6.02 11.48
N ALA A 266 13.19 -5.97 11.41
CA ALA A 266 13.97 -6.98 10.70
C ALA A 266 13.96 -8.34 11.42
N SER A 267 14.05 -8.33 12.75
CA SER A 267 14.14 -9.53 13.57
C SER A 267 12.82 -10.31 13.62
N LEU A 268 11.66 -9.63 13.63
CA LEU A 268 10.34 -10.28 13.60
C LEU A 268 9.99 -10.82 12.20
N GLY A 269 10.46 -10.16 11.14
CA GLY A 269 10.18 -10.58 9.76
C GLY A 269 11.08 -11.70 9.23
N ALA A 270 12.24 -11.92 9.86
CA ALA A 270 13.18 -12.97 9.44
C ALA A 270 12.90 -14.30 10.14
N ASP A 271 13.13 -15.40 9.42
CA ASP A 271 13.09 -16.79 9.90
C ASP A 271 14.49 -17.31 10.32
N SER A 272 15.50 -16.44 10.38
CA SER A 272 16.80 -16.75 10.99
C SER A 272 17.59 -15.50 11.37
N GLU A 273 18.46 -15.63 12.39
CA GLU A 273 19.30 -14.52 12.87
C GLU A 273 20.22 -13.99 11.76
N VAL A 274 20.76 -14.89 10.93
CA VAL A 274 21.65 -14.55 9.82
C VAL A 274 20.93 -13.69 8.78
N LYS A 275 19.69 -14.05 8.42
CA LYS A 275 18.89 -13.27 7.47
C LYS A 275 18.54 -11.89 8.03
N ALA A 276 18.14 -11.82 9.30
CA ALA A 276 17.88 -10.54 9.97
C ALA A 276 19.12 -9.65 9.95
N PHE A 277 20.26 -10.16 10.42
CA PHE A 277 21.51 -9.41 10.46
C PHE A 277 21.95 -8.93 9.07
N ASN A 278 21.89 -9.80 8.06
CA ASN A 278 22.24 -9.43 6.69
C ASN A 278 21.33 -8.33 6.12
N SER A 279 20.03 -8.33 6.47
CA SER A 279 19.11 -7.26 6.06
C SER A 279 19.46 -5.90 6.67
N LEU A 280 19.97 -5.91 7.91
CA LEU A 280 20.32 -4.72 8.68
C LEU A 280 21.68 -4.10 8.32
N LYS A 281 22.56 -4.83 7.62
CA LYS A 281 23.85 -4.29 7.13
C LYS A 281 23.67 -3.04 6.28
N ARG A 282 22.65 -3.01 5.41
CA ARG A 282 22.31 -1.84 4.57
C ARG A 282 21.78 -0.65 5.38
N LYS A 283 21.42 -0.87 6.64
CA LYS A 283 21.02 0.14 7.63
C LYS A 283 22.16 0.47 8.61
N ARG A 284 23.41 0.11 8.28
CA ARG A 284 24.62 0.39 9.06
C ARG A 284 24.70 -0.33 10.41
N PHE A 285 24.03 -1.47 10.57
CA PHE A 285 24.21 -2.31 11.76
C PHE A 285 25.47 -3.17 11.61
N ASN A 286 26.37 -3.06 12.58
CA ASN A 286 27.47 -4.01 12.78
C ASN A 286 27.05 -5.12 13.76
N LYS A 287 27.90 -6.14 13.95
CA LYS A 287 27.56 -7.30 14.79
C LYS A 287 27.43 -6.93 16.26
N GLU A 288 28.23 -5.98 16.74
CA GLU A 288 28.19 -5.47 18.11
C GLU A 288 26.84 -4.82 18.43
N LEU A 289 26.41 -3.83 17.64
CA LEU A 289 25.12 -3.16 17.79
C LEU A 289 23.96 -4.15 17.72
N PHE A 290 24.01 -5.08 16.75
CA PHE A 290 23.00 -6.12 16.61
C PHE A 290 22.90 -6.99 17.87
N ASN A 291 24.03 -7.44 18.41
CA ASN A 291 24.06 -8.27 19.61
C ASN A 291 23.65 -7.50 20.86
N LYS A 292 24.05 -6.22 20.99
CA LYS A 292 23.69 -5.35 22.11
C LYS A 292 22.17 -5.20 22.22
N ILE A 293 21.50 -4.87 21.11
CA ILE A 293 20.04 -4.74 21.06
C ILE A 293 19.36 -6.11 21.26
N LYS A 294 19.87 -7.18 20.63
CA LYS A 294 19.34 -8.54 20.80
C LYS A 294 19.31 -8.92 22.28
N LEU A 295 20.45 -8.77 22.96
CA LEU A 295 20.60 -9.12 24.37
C LEU A 295 19.63 -8.31 25.24
N ALA A 296 19.60 -6.98 25.08
CA ALA A 296 18.70 -6.11 25.83
C ALA A 296 17.22 -6.51 25.65
N ALA A 297 16.78 -6.78 24.40
CA ALA A 297 15.41 -7.16 24.11
C ALA A 297 15.02 -8.50 24.75
N THR A 298 15.89 -9.51 24.66
CA THR A 298 15.63 -10.85 25.24
C THR A 298 15.77 -10.88 26.76
N SER A 299 16.58 -10.00 27.34
CA SER A 299 16.69 -9.86 28.79
C SER A 299 15.51 -9.13 29.39
N LEU A 300 14.93 -8.15 28.67
CA LEU A 300 13.76 -7.42 29.12
C LEU A 300 12.45 -8.21 28.92
N TYR A 301 12.33 -8.92 27.80
CA TYR A 301 11.14 -9.71 27.46
C TYR A 301 11.54 -11.16 27.23
N GLU A 302 11.46 -11.95 28.30
CA GLU A 302 11.74 -13.38 28.25
C GLU A 302 10.81 -14.09 27.26
N GLY A 303 11.37 -14.95 26.41
CA GLY A 303 10.61 -15.71 25.41
C GLY A 303 10.28 -14.95 24.13
N LEU A 304 10.77 -13.71 23.94
CA LEU A 304 10.53 -12.95 22.72
C LEU A 304 10.98 -13.71 21.45
N PRO A 305 10.07 -14.07 20.52
CA PRO A 305 10.36 -15.01 19.43
C PRO A 305 11.06 -14.34 18.24
N LEU A 306 12.23 -13.73 18.48
CA LEU A 306 13.04 -13.13 17.44
C LEU A 306 13.52 -14.18 16.44
N PHE A 307 13.57 -13.81 15.16
CA PHE A 307 14.13 -14.63 14.08
C PHE A 307 13.37 -15.92 13.76
N THR A 308 12.09 -15.99 14.11
CA THR A 308 11.23 -17.16 13.90
C THR A 308 10.27 -17.00 12.71
N GLY A 309 10.25 -15.82 12.07
CA GLY A 309 9.26 -15.46 11.07
C GLY A 309 7.88 -15.11 11.64
N VAL A 310 7.75 -14.94 12.97
CA VAL A 310 6.51 -14.62 13.69
C VAL A 310 5.78 -13.41 13.12
N GLY A 311 6.50 -12.45 12.50
CA GLY A 311 5.91 -11.26 11.89
C GLY A 311 4.80 -11.60 10.89
N VAL A 312 4.90 -12.71 10.16
CA VAL A 312 3.85 -13.10 9.18
C VAL A 312 2.54 -13.47 9.88
N MET A 313 2.59 -14.03 11.09
CA MET A 313 1.40 -14.35 11.90
C MET A 313 0.81 -13.09 12.53
N LEU A 314 1.65 -12.17 13.02
CA LEU A 314 1.20 -10.88 13.55
C LEU A 314 0.49 -10.06 12.47
N GLN A 315 0.96 -10.12 11.22
CA GLN A 315 0.29 -9.51 10.07
C GLN A 315 -1.11 -10.07 9.80
N SER A 316 -1.34 -11.35 10.12
CA SER A 316 -2.65 -11.98 10.00
C SER A 316 -3.59 -11.50 11.09
N LEU A 317 -3.09 -11.43 12.32
CA LEU A 317 -3.84 -10.88 13.45
C LEU A 317 -4.21 -9.41 13.22
N GLU A 318 -3.29 -8.59 12.69
CA GLU A 318 -3.58 -7.22 12.24
C GLU A 318 -4.72 -7.19 11.22
N GLY A 319 -4.71 -8.11 10.26
CA GLY A 319 -5.75 -8.22 9.24
C GLY A 319 -7.12 -8.53 9.84
N GLN A 320 -7.18 -9.47 10.80
CA GLN A 320 -8.43 -9.82 11.49
C GLN A 320 -8.96 -8.66 12.33
N ILE A 321 -8.11 -8.03 13.15
CA ILE A 321 -8.48 -6.83 13.92
C ILE A 321 -9.00 -5.73 12.99
N ALA A 322 -8.32 -5.50 11.86
CA ALA A 322 -8.74 -4.49 10.88
C ALA A 322 -10.12 -4.80 10.30
N LEU A 323 -10.36 -6.05 9.89
CA LEU A 323 -11.66 -6.47 9.36
C LEU A 323 -12.78 -6.33 10.40
N GLU A 324 -12.53 -6.63 11.67
CA GLU A 324 -13.51 -6.50 12.74
C GLU A 324 -13.85 -5.04 13.06
N ILE A 325 -12.85 -4.14 13.08
CA ILE A 325 -13.09 -2.70 13.26
C ILE A 325 -13.90 -2.15 12.08
N MET A 326 -13.55 -2.53 10.84
CA MET A 326 -14.26 -2.09 9.64
C MET A 326 -15.70 -2.61 9.58
N GLU A 327 -15.91 -3.87 9.96
CA GLU A 327 -17.25 -4.45 10.05
C GLU A 327 -18.09 -3.75 11.12
N ALA A 328 -17.51 -3.46 12.30
CA ALA A 328 -18.17 -2.68 13.33
C ALA A 328 -18.57 -1.28 12.84
N GLY A 329 -17.71 -0.64 12.03
CA GLY A 329 -17.97 0.64 11.39
C GLY A 329 -19.12 0.56 10.39
N ALA A 330 -19.07 -0.40 9.47
CA ALA A 330 -20.12 -0.63 8.49
C ALA A 330 -21.50 -0.85 9.15
N ASN A 331 -21.54 -1.64 10.23
CA ASN A 331 -22.78 -1.88 10.99
C ASN A 331 -23.30 -0.63 11.71
N LYS A 332 -22.44 0.36 11.97
CA LYS A 332 -22.80 1.66 12.57
C LYS A 332 -23.02 2.78 11.54
N GLY A 333 -22.83 2.51 10.25
CA GLY A 333 -22.84 3.55 9.23
C GLY A 333 -21.63 4.49 9.31
N ILE A 334 -20.51 4.03 9.87
CA ILE A 334 -19.26 4.79 10.04
C ILE A 334 -18.21 4.23 9.08
N VAL A 335 -17.71 5.08 8.19
CA VAL A 335 -16.62 4.73 7.28
C VAL A 335 -15.33 4.57 8.08
N VAL A 336 -14.70 3.40 7.97
CA VAL A 336 -13.37 3.11 8.51
C VAL A 336 -12.47 2.60 7.41
N LEU A 337 -11.36 3.30 7.18
CA LEU A 337 -10.40 3.01 6.14
C LEU A 337 -9.06 2.54 6.74
N PRO A 338 -8.62 1.29 6.50
CA PRO A 338 -7.41 0.74 7.12
C PRO A 338 -6.15 1.18 6.37
N VAL A 339 -5.13 1.60 7.11
CA VAL A 339 -3.78 1.90 6.63
C VAL A 339 -2.77 1.12 7.46
N HIS A 340 -2.44 -0.10 7.02
CA HIS A 340 -1.64 -1.04 7.82
C HIS A 340 -2.27 -1.27 9.21
N ASP A 341 -1.61 -0.84 10.28
CA ASP A 341 -2.03 -0.88 11.69
C ASP A 341 -2.69 0.43 12.17
N SER A 342 -2.97 1.36 11.25
CA SER A 342 -3.79 2.55 11.49
C SER A 342 -5.13 2.52 10.78
N PHE A 343 -6.03 3.40 11.21
CA PHE A 343 -7.39 3.52 10.69
C PHE A 343 -7.78 4.98 10.53
N ILE A 344 -8.50 5.28 9.46
CA ILE A 344 -9.01 6.62 9.16
C ILE A 344 -10.53 6.60 9.20
N THR A 345 -11.09 7.59 9.87
CA THR A 345 -12.54 7.89 9.86
C THR A 345 -12.75 9.41 9.81
N THR A 346 -14.00 9.86 9.77
CA THR A 346 -14.34 11.28 9.85
C THR A 346 -14.07 11.82 11.26
N ALA A 347 -13.67 13.08 11.37
CA ALA A 347 -13.24 13.66 12.66
C ALA A 347 -14.32 13.60 13.76
N ASP A 348 -15.60 13.66 13.39
CA ASP A 348 -16.75 13.48 14.29
C ASP A 348 -16.87 12.06 14.88
N ASN A 349 -16.20 11.06 14.29
CA ASN A 349 -16.19 9.66 14.75
C ASN A 349 -14.89 9.26 15.46
N GLU A 350 -14.00 10.20 15.81
CA GLU A 350 -12.70 9.94 16.43
C GLU A 350 -12.79 9.06 17.68
N SER A 351 -13.64 9.46 18.64
CA SER A 351 -13.80 8.74 19.93
C SER A 351 -14.31 7.32 19.72
N TRP A 352 -15.26 7.13 18.79
CA TRP A 352 -15.79 5.81 18.46
C TRP A 352 -14.70 4.90 17.89
N LEU A 353 -13.87 5.41 16.98
CA LEU A 353 -12.78 4.63 16.39
C LEU A 353 -11.73 4.28 17.46
N TRP A 354 -11.40 5.21 18.34
CA TRP A 354 -10.47 4.96 19.45
C TRP A 354 -10.94 3.79 20.33
N ASP A 355 -12.22 3.81 20.73
CA ASP A 355 -12.82 2.75 21.55
C ASP A 355 -12.86 1.42 20.80
N GLN A 356 -13.19 1.42 19.50
CA GLN A 356 -13.15 0.18 18.71
C GLN A 356 -11.74 -0.37 18.57
N MET A 357 -10.74 0.47 18.34
CA MET A 357 -9.35 0.03 18.26
C MET A 357 -8.89 -0.60 19.58
N ALA A 358 -9.19 0.02 20.72
CA ALA A 358 -8.86 -0.54 22.03
C ALA A 358 -9.58 -1.88 22.27
N LYS A 359 -10.89 -1.94 21.98
CA LYS A 359 -11.72 -3.13 22.14
C LYS A 359 -11.23 -4.30 21.30
N GLN A 360 -11.03 -4.11 19.99
CA GLN A 360 -10.67 -5.21 19.10
C GLN A 360 -9.25 -5.69 19.33
N TRP A 361 -8.34 -4.81 19.74
CA TRP A 361 -7.01 -5.25 20.16
C TRP A 361 -7.09 -6.17 21.38
N ALA A 362 -7.84 -5.81 22.43
CA ALA A 362 -8.01 -6.63 23.62
C ALA A 362 -8.66 -8.00 23.31
N ASN A 363 -9.73 -8.01 22.50
CA ASN A 363 -10.43 -9.24 22.11
C ASN A 363 -9.54 -10.25 21.37
N ASN A 364 -8.61 -9.74 20.55
CA ASN A 364 -7.81 -10.58 19.65
C ASN A 364 -6.42 -10.92 20.21
N VAL A 365 -5.88 -10.10 21.12
CA VAL A 365 -4.53 -10.28 21.64
C VAL A 365 -4.54 -11.01 22.97
N ILE A 366 -5.10 -10.39 24.02
CA ILE A 366 -5.33 -10.96 25.36
C ILE A 366 -6.41 -10.12 26.05
N ASP A 367 -7.37 -10.80 26.66
CA ASP A 367 -8.44 -10.15 27.42
C ASP A 367 -7.89 -9.26 28.54
N GLY A 368 -8.44 -8.06 28.66
CA GLY A 368 -8.02 -7.04 29.63
C GLY A 368 -6.71 -6.31 29.32
N ALA A 369 -5.90 -6.74 28.35
CA ALA A 369 -4.68 -6.03 27.97
C ALA A 369 -5.02 -4.75 27.18
N LYS A 370 -4.32 -3.65 27.48
CA LYS A 370 -4.55 -2.34 26.85
C LYS A 370 -3.33 -1.90 26.07
N THR A 371 -3.45 -1.88 24.74
CA THR A 371 -2.50 -1.18 23.88
C THR A 371 -2.73 0.34 23.93
N LYS A 372 -1.77 1.10 23.40
CA LYS A 372 -1.93 2.54 23.20
C LYS A 372 -2.31 2.82 21.74
N VAL A 373 -3.34 3.65 21.59
CA VAL A 373 -3.71 4.27 20.31
C VAL A 373 -3.19 5.69 20.33
N GLU A 374 -2.68 6.18 19.20
CA GLU A 374 -2.22 7.55 19.04
C GLU A 374 -2.79 8.17 17.76
N LYS A 375 -3.05 9.48 17.82
CA LYS A 375 -3.47 10.25 16.64
C LYS A 375 -2.22 10.60 15.83
N LYS A 376 -2.21 10.27 14.54
CA LYS A 376 -1.12 10.71 13.67
C LYS A 376 -1.21 12.21 13.46
N SER A 377 -0.14 12.91 13.81
CA SER A 377 -0.05 14.36 13.63
C SER A 377 0.07 14.72 12.15
N SER A 378 -0.79 15.64 11.73
CA SER A 378 -0.80 16.30 10.42
C SER A 378 0.35 17.31 10.33
N ARG A 379 1.59 16.83 10.35
CA ARG A 379 2.79 17.62 10.05
C ARG A 379 3.79 16.79 9.28
#